data_AF-A0A1G3KV75-F1
#
_entry.id   AF-A0A1G3KV75-F1
#
_cell.length_a   1.000
_cell.length_b   1.000
_cell.length_c   1.000
_cell.angle_alpha   90.00
_cell.angle_beta   90.00
_cell.angle_gamma   90.00
#
_symmetry.space_group_name_H-M   'P 1'
#
loop_
_entity.id
_entity.type
_entity.pdbx_description
1 polymer ?
#
loop_
_entity_poly.entity_id
_entity_poly.type
_entity_poly.pdbx_seq_one_letter_code
_entity_poly.pdbx_strand_id
1 'polypeptide(L)' 'MTAQVLDKVVNRLKNFPDDKVNSLLDYADFLEKKTRRIRKHIPNKTTLQTLEDTQNRKNIIECDNIEDMFNKLGI' A
#
# COMPACT_ATOMS: atom_id res chain seq x y z
N MET A 1 -26.02 0.70 -6.43
CA MET A 1 -24.84 1.28 -7.13
C MET A 1 -23.76 0.23 -7.41
N THR A 2 -23.40 -0.63 -6.45
CA THR A 2 -22.39 -1.70 -6.64
C THR A 2 -22.77 -2.78 -7.67
N ALA A 3 -24.03 -3.21 -7.71
CA ALA A 3 -24.50 -4.24 -8.66
C ALA A 3 -24.40 -3.80 -10.13
N GLN A 4 -24.79 -2.55 -10.44
CA GLN A 4 -24.70 -2.00 -11.81
C GLN A 4 -23.24 -1.87 -12.30
N VAL A 5 -22.30 -1.56 -11.40
CA VAL A 5 -20.88 -1.50 -11.73
C VAL A 5 -20.33 -2.90 -12.00
N LEU A 6 -20.72 -3.90 -11.18
CA LEU A 6 -20.32 -5.29 -11.35
C LEU A 6 -20.78 -5.85 -12.71
N ASP A 7 -22.04 -5.63 -13.07
CA ASP A 7 -22.60 -6.09 -14.35
C ASP A 7 -21.86 -5.48 -15.54
N LYS A 8 -21.52 -4.20 -15.46
CA LYS A 8 -20.75 -3.51 -16.49
C LYS A 8 -19.34 -4.09 -16.67
N VAL A 9 -18.69 -4.47 -15.57
CA VAL A 9 -17.37 -5.12 -15.60
C VAL A 9 -17.47 -6.51 -16.21
N VAL A 10 -18.40 -7.33 -15.72
CA VAL A 10 -18.60 -8.71 -16.22
C VAL A 10 -18.90 -8.71 -17.72
N ASN A 11 -19.76 -7.82 -18.19
CA ASN A 11 -20.10 -7.75 -19.61
C ASN A 11 -18.93 -7.31 -20.50
N ARG A 12 -18.00 -6.48 -20.01
CA ARG A 12 -16.77 -6.14 -20.74
C ARG A 12 -15.79 -7.31 -20.81
N LEU A 13 -15.73 -8.12 -19.75
CA LEU A 13 -14.86 -9.30 -19.68
C LEU A 13 -15.33 -10.44 -20.58
N LYS A 14 -16.63 -10.56 -20.86
CA LYS A 14 -17.18 -11.57 -21.78
C LYS A 14 -16.65 -11.45 -23.21
N ASN A 15 -16.28 -10.24 -23.64
CA ASN A 15 -15.73 -9.99 -24.99
C ASN A 15 -14.21 -9.74 -24.93
N PHE A 16 -13.53 -10.20 -23.89
CA PHE A 16 -12.10 -10.01 -23.75
C PHE A 16 -11.36 -10.96 -24.71
N PRO A 17 -10.29 -10.51 -25.38
CA PRO A 17 -9.54 -11.38 -26.30
C PRO A 17 -8.94 -12.59 -25.58
N ASP A 18 -9.18 -13.79 -26.13
CA ASP A 18 -8.74 -15.07 -25.54
C ASP A 18 -7.22 -15.13 -25.34
N ASP A 19 -6.46 -14.57 -26.28
CA ASP A 19 -5.00 -14.48 -26.25
C ASP A 19 -4.46 -13.63 -25.09
N LYS A 20 -5.30 -12.83 -24.45
CA LYS A 20 -4.95 -11.93 -23.34
C LYS A 20 -5.51 -12.36 -21.99
N VAL A 21 -6.28 -13.45 -21.94
CA VAL A 21 -6.93 -13.92 -20.68
C VAL A 21 -5.88 -14.22 -19.60
N ASN A 22 -4.74 -14.81 -19.96
CA ASN A 22 -3.66 -15.07 -19.01
C ASN A 22 -3.07 -13.77 -18.42
N SER A 23 -2.86 -12.74 -19.23
CA SER A 23 -2.38 -11.44 -18.74
C SER A 23 -3.39 -10.76 -17.81
N LEU A 24 -4.69 -10.96 -18.04
CA LEU A 24 -5.73 -10.47 -17.15
C LEU A 24 -5.72 -11.22 -15.81
N LEU A 25 -5.55 -12.54 -15.84
CA LEU A 25 -5.41 -13.37 -14.62
C LEU A 25 -4.17 -12.97 -13.82
N ASP A 26 -3.02 -12.80 -14.47
CA ASP A 26 -1.78 -12.35 -13.82
C ASP A 26 -1.96 -10.99 -13.12
N TYR A 27 -2.67 -10.07 -13.78
CA TYR A 27 -2.95 -8.76 -13.19
C TYR A 27 -3.94 -8.84 -12.02
N ALA A 28 -4.98 -9.68 -12.12
CA ALA A 28 -5.91 -9.94 -11.02
C ALA A 28 -5.20 -10.54 -9.80
N ASP A 29 -4.30 -11.50 -10.02
CA ASP A 29 -3.47 -12.11 -8.99
C ASP A 29 -2.52 -11.10 -8.34
N PHE A 30 -1.90 -10.23 -9.14
CA PHE A 30 -1.09 -9.12 -8.63
C PHE A 30 -1.91 -8.20 -7.73
N LEU A 31 -3.12 -7.82 -8.17
CA LEU A 31 -4.01 -6.98 -7.38
C LEU A 31 -4.45 -7.69 -6.10
N GLU A 32 -4.77 -8.98 -6.13
CA GLU A 32 -5.15 -9.72 -4.93
C GLU A 32 -3.98 -9.80 -3.94
N LYS A 33 -2.77 -10.15 -4.40
CA LYS A 33 -1.57 -10.21 -3.56
C LYS A 33 -1.20 -8.85 -2.98
N LYS A 34 -1.21 -7.79 -3.81
CA LYS A 34 -0.94 -6.40 -3.38
C LYS A 34 -2.01 -5.94 -2.39
N THR A 35 -3.27 -6.24 -2.65
CA THR A 35 -4.39 -5.88 -1.78
C THR A 35 -4.38 -6.67 -0.48
N ARG A 36 -3.96 -7.94 -0.47
CA ARG A 36 -3.72 -8.72 0.76
C ARG A 36 -2.59 -8.11 1.60
N ARG A 37 -1.52 -7.61 0.97
CA ARG A 37 -0.44 -6.90 1.67
C ARG A 37 -0.87 -5.52 2.20
N ILE A 38 -1.82 -4.85 1.55
CA ILE A 38 -2.30 -3.52 1.94
C ILE A 38 -3.49 -3.61 2.93
N ARG A 39 -4.24 -4.72 2.95
CA ARG A 39 -5.36 -4.90 3.88
C ARG A 39 -4.83 -5.17 5.30
N LYS A 40 -4.69 -4.07 6.03
CA LYS A 40 -4.96 -3.94 7.46
C LYS A 40 -3.89 -4.53 8.41
N HIS A 41 -2.63 -4.18 8.20
CA HIS A 41 -1.76 -4.06 9.37
C HIS A 41 -2.09 -2.76 10.10
N ILE A 42 -2.97 -2.87 11.10
CA ILE A 42 -3.09 -1.84 12.12
C ILE A 42 -1.69 -1.69 12.73
N PRO A 43 -1.12 -0.48 12.74
CA PRO A 43 0.18 -0.26 13.37
C PRO A 43 0.17 -0.84 14.79
N ASN A 44 1.21 -1.57 15.15
CA ASN A 44 1.33 -2.10 16.51
C ASN A 44 1.47 -0.94 17.52
N LYS A 45 1.37 -1.25 18.81
CA LYS A 45 1.45 -0.24 19.88
C LYS A 45 2.69 0.65 19.77
N THR A 46 3.84 0.07 19.46
CA THR A 46 5.11 0.82 19.30
C THR A 46 5.00 1.84 18.18
N THR A 47 4.49 1.44 17.01
CA THR A 47 4.34 2.34 15.87
C THR A 47 3.35 3.48 16.17
N LEU A 48 2.24 3.17 16.85
CA LEU A 48 1.27 4.18 17.29
C LEU A 48 1.91 5.18 18.26
N GLN A 49 2.68 4.71 19.23
CA GLN A 49 3.40 5.59 20.16
C GLN A 49 4.40 6.49 19.44
N THR A 50 5.16 5.95 18.49
CA THR A 50 6.11 6.75 17.70
C THR A 50 5.41 7.88 16.94
N LEU A 51 4.22 7.61 16.37
CA LEU A 51 3.43 8.65 15.69
C LEU A 51 2.94 9.72 16.68
N GLU A 52 2.47 9.33 17.85
CA GLU A 52 2.02 10.25 18.90
C GLU A 52 3.19 11.11 19.44
N ASP A 53 4.34 10.50 19.70
CA ASP A 53 5.55 11.21 20.13
C ASP A 53 5.98 12.22 19.06
N THR A 54 5.95 11.81 17.79
CA THR A 54 6.29 12.69 16.65
C THR A 54 5.36 13.89 16.55
N GLN A 55 4.04 13.67 16.66
CA GLN A 55 3.04 14.75 16.63
C GLN A 55 3.23 15.74 17.78
N ASN A 56 3.64 15.24 18.95
CA ASN A 56 3.91 16.04 20.13
C ASN A 56 5.34 16.58 20.20
N ARG A 57 6.16 16.41 19.15
CA ARG A 57 7.58 16.79 19.09
C ARG A 57 8.42 16.22 20.24
N LYS A 58 8.05 15.05 20.76
CA LYS A 58 8.83 14.30 21.75
C LYS A 58 9.82 13.40 21.04
N ASN A 59 11.01 13.27 21.61
CA ASN A 59 12.04 12.34 21.13
C ASN A 59 12.43 12.53 19.65
N ILE A 60 12.33 13.76 19.14
CA ILE A 60 12.76 14.11 17.79
C ILE A 60 14.25 14.44 17.81
N ILE A 61 15.00 13.80 16.92
CA ILE A 61 16.40 14.13 16.66
C ILE A 61 16.41 14.99 15.40
N GLU A 62 16.74 16.26 15.56
CA GLU A 62 16.91 17.18 14.43
C GLU A 62 18.22 16.90 13.70
N CYS A 63 18.20 17.11 12.38
CA CYS A 63 19.36 16.95 11.52
C CYS A 63 19.51 18.18 10.63
N ASP A 64 20.74 18.67 10.49
CA ASP A 64 21.01 19.89 9.70
C ASP A 64 21.00 19.62 8.20
N ASN A 65 21.38 18.40 7.80
CA ASN A 65 21.44 17.95 6.41
C ASN A 65 21.43 16.41 6.35
N ILE A 66 21.51 15.88 5.13
CA ILE A 66 21.46 14.44 4.84
C ILE A 66 22.68 13.70 5.43
N GLU A 67 23.87 14.30 5.38
CA GLU A 67 25.10 13.70 5.91
C GLU A 67 25.03 13.55 7.44
N ASP A 68 24.56 14.59 8.14
CA ASP A 68 24.30 14.56 9.58
C ASP A 68 23.24 13.50 9.96
N MET A 69 22.19 13.36 9.15
CA MET A 69 21.16 12.32 9.35
C MET A 69 21.76 10.90 9.29
N PHE A 70 22.58 10.60 8.27
CA PHE A 70 23.22 9.27 8.15
C PHE A 70 24.17 8.99 9.31
N ASN A 71 24.99 9.97 9.68
CA ASN A 71 25.89 9.88 10.83
C ASN A 71 25.13 9.56 12.13
N LYS A 72 24.00 10.23 12.39
CA LYS A 72 23.15 9.98 13.57
C LYS A 72 22.40 8.64 13.53
N LEU A 73 22.10 8.12 12.34
CA LEU A 73 21.50 6.80 12.15
C LEU A 73 22.51 5.65 12.24
N GLY A 74 23.81 5.95 12.11
CA GLY A 74 24.88 4.94 12.14
C GLY A 74 24.91 4.06 10.88
N ILE A 75 24.50 4.61 9.73
CA ILE A 75 24.49 3.93 8.42
C ILE A 75 25.24 4.72 7.36
#